data_AF-A0A7K0PAA2-F1
#
_entry.id   AF-A0A7K0PAA2-F1
#
_cell.length_a   1.000
_cell.length_b   1.000
_cell.length_c   1.000
_cell.angle_alpha   90.00
_cell.angle_beta   90.00
_cell.angle_gamma   90.00
#
_symmetry.space_group_name_H-M   'P 1'
#
loop_
_entity.id
_entity.type
_entity.pdbx_description
1 polymer ?
#
loop_
_entity_poly.entity_id
_entity_poly.type
_entity_poly.pdbx_seq_one_letter_code
_entity_poly.pdbx_strand_id
1 'polypeptide(L)'
;MASSDPVRVLHTLEPGFGWHFVSPDVTGMIGGGTTYTESRDRAEYLVRVHISGPPHENPEDGRTAGTVSFAHFIDEAACPGMDS
;
A
#
# COMPACT_ATOMS: atom_id res chain seq x y z
N MET A 1 -17.44 16.91 5.89
CA MET A 1 -16.34 16.46 5.02
C MET A 1 -16.53 14.96 4.85
N ALA A 2 -16.69 14.46 3.62
CA ALA A 2 -16.76 13.02 3.42
C ALA A 2 -15.40 12.45 3.86
N SER A 3 -15.41 11.55 4.85
CA SER A 3 -14.26 10.69 5.10
C SER A 3 -14.04 9.93 3.81
N SER A 4 -12.94 10.20 3.09
CA SER A 4 -12.57 9.36 1.96
C SER A 4 -12.38 7.95 2.49
N ASP A 5 -13.07 6.97 1.90
CA ASP A 5 -12.89 5.58 2.28
C ASP A 5 -11.41 5.19 2.15
N PRO A 6 -10.86 4.41 3.11
CA PRO A 6 -9.45 4.03 3.05
C PRO A 6 -9.18 3.16 1.82
N VAL A 7 -8.03 3.37 1.18
CA VAL A 7 -7.56 2.52 0.09
C VAL A 7 -7.23 1.15 0.64
N ARG A 8 -7.88 0.11 0.12
CA ARG A 8 -7.69 -1.27 0.55
C ARG A 8 -6.48 -1.85 -0.14
N VAL A 9 -5.62 -2.50 0.64
CA VAL A 9 -4.44 -3.20 0.16
C VAL A 9 -4.44 -4.60 0.73
N LEU A 10 -4.50 -5.61 -0.14
CA LEU A 10 -4.40 -7.00 0.24
C LEU A 10 -2.95 -7.45 0.10
N HIS A 11 -2.40 -8.00 1.18
CA HIS A 11 -1.07 -8.58 1.26
C HIS A 11 -1.15 -10.10 1.33
N THR A 12 -0.31 -10.78 0.56
CA THR A 12 -0.24 -12.23 0.50
C THR A 12 1.21 -12.67 0.63
N LEU A 13 1.51 -13.58 1.56
CA LEU A 13 2.82 -14.23 1.64
C LEU A 13 2.84 -15.42 0.70
N GLU A 14 3.79 -15.42 -0.24
CA GLU A 14 4.11 -16.57 -1.06
C GLU A 14 5.39 -17.24 -0.51
N PRO A 15 5.31 -18.47 0.04
CA PRO A 15 6.47 -19.16 0.60
C PRO A 15 7.61 -19.29 -0.42
N GLY A 16 8.80 -18.81 -0.06
CA GLY A 16 9.99 -18.82 -0.92
C GLY A 16 10.13 -17.61 -1.85
N PHE A 17 9.11 -16.76 -1.97
CA PHE A 17 9.11 -15.58 -2.84
C PHE A 17 8.97 -14.27 -2.07
N GLY A 18 8.23 -14.28 -0.95
CA GLY A 18 8.05 -13.11 -0.08
C GLY A 18 6.63 -12.59 -0.08
N TRP A 19 6.48 -11.30 0.24
CA TRP A 19 5.20 -10.63 0.37
C TRP A 19 4.80 -9.95 -0.93
N HIS A 20 3.57 -10.17 -1.35
CA HIS A 20 2.95 -9.57 -2.51
C HIS A 20 1.79 -8.69 -2.07
N PHE A 21 1.43 -7.70 -2.87
CA PHE A 21 0.24 -6.90 -2.63
C PHE A 21 -0.53 -6.58 -3.90
N VAL A 22 -1.84 -6.40 -3.72
CA VAL A 22 -2.77 -5.88 -4.72
C VAL A 22 -3.73 -4.88 -4.08
N SER A 23 -4.27 -3.94 -4.85
CA SER A 23 -5.38 -3.08 -4.40
C SER A 23 -6.57 -3.19 -5.34
N PRO A 24 -7.79 -3.49 -4.84
CA PRO A 24 -9.01 -3.43 -5.65
C PRO A 24 -9.42 -1.99 -5.99
N ASP A 25 -8.92 -1.00 -5.24
CA ASP A 25 -9.28 0.41 -5.38
C ASP A 25 -8.35 1.15 -6.37
N VAL A 26 -7.17 0.58 -6.64
CA VAL A 26 -6.18 1.14 -7.57
C VAL A 26 -5.87 0.13 -8.67
N THR A 27 -6.43 0.36 -9.86
CA THR A 27 -6.29 -0.55 -11.01
C THR A 27 -4.82 -0.73 -11.39
N GLY A 28 -4.39 -1.99 -11.52
CA GLY A 28 -3.02 -2.33 -11.93
C GLY A 28 -1.97 -2.17 -10.83
N MET A 29 -2.39 -1.87 -9.59
CA MET A 29 -1.47 -1.82 -8.46
C MET A 29 -1.13 -3.22 -7.97
N ILE A 30 0.06 -3.67 -8.36
CA ILE A 30 0.67 -4.93 -7.97
C ILE A 30 2.12 -4.66 -7.58
N GLY A 31 2.60 -5.29 -6.52
CA GLY A 31 4.00 -5.26 -6.13
C GLY A 31 4.32 -6.25 -5.03
N GLY A 32 5.49 -6.10 -4.42
CA GLY A 32 5.92 -6.95 -3.31
C GLY A 32 7.20 -6.49 -2.65
N GLY A 33 7.61 -7.26 -1.63
CA GLY A 33 8.82 -7.07 -0.84
C GLY A 33 9.22 -8.38 -0.15
N THR A 34 10.46 -8.45 0.33
CA THR A 34 10.95 -9.65 1.03
C THR A 34 10.34 -9.77 2.42
N THR A 35 9.90 -8.65 3.00
CA THR A 35 9.20 -8.58 4.29
C THR A 35 7.82 -7.92 4.13
N TYR A 36 6.94 -8.14 5.11
CA TYR A 36 5.63 -7.46 5.15
C TYR A 36 5.80 -5.94 5.14
N THR A 37 6.73 -5.41 5.93
CA THR A 37 7.02 -3.97 5.99
C THR A 37 7.42 -3.41 4.64
N GLU A 38 8.34 -4.07 3.92
CA GLU A 38 8.72 -3.64 2.57
C GLU A 38 7.54 -3.65 1.60
N SER A 39 6.74 -4.72 1.64
CA SER A 39 5.53 -4.81 0.82
C SER A 39 4.52 -3.71 1.15
N ARG A 40 4.36 -3.38 2.43
CA ARG A 40 3.45 -2.33 2.92
C ARG A 40 3.93 -0.94 2.49
N ASP A 41 5.17 -0.60 2.78
CA ASP A 41 5.74 0.72 2.45
C ASP A 41 5.70 0.97 0.94
N ARG A 42 5.98 -0.08 0.15
CA ARG A 42 5.91 0.00 -1.31
C ARG A 42 4.48 0.19 -1.80
N ALA A 43 3.50 -0.48 -1.21
CA ALA A 43 2.08 -0.27 -1.54
C ALA A 43 1.64 1.16 -1.24
N GLU A 44 1.94 1.68 -0.04
CA GLU A 44 1.60 3.04 0.33
C GLU A 44 2.25 4.07 -0.61
N TYR A 45 3.52 3.87 -0.97
CA TYR A 45 4.22 4.73 -1.92
C TYR A 45 3.54 4.73 -3.30
N LEU A 46 3.25 3.56 -3.87
CA LEU A 46 2.62 3.47 -5.19
C LEU A 46 1.24 4.10 -5.23
N VAL A 47 0.43 3.94 -4.17
CA VAL A 47 -0.89 4.62 -4.08
C VAL A 47 -0.72 6.14 -4.04
N ARG A 48 0.19 6.65 -3.20
CA ARG A 48 0.42 8.10 -3.10
C ARG A 48 0.89 8.67 -4.43
N VAL A 49 1.78 7.97 -5.14
CA VAL A 49 2.24 8.35 -6.49
C VAL A 49 1.11 8.26 -7.51
N HIS A 50 0.27 7.24 -7.46
CA HIS A 50 -0.86 7.09 -8.38
C HIS A 50 -1.89 8.22 -8.22
N ILE A 51 -2.20 8.59 -6.97
CA ILE A 51 -3.20 9.63 -6.67
C ILE A 51 -2.64 11.03 -6.88
N SER A 52 -1.40 11.29 -6.47
CA SER A 52 -0.83 12.65 -6.43
C SER A 52 0.12 12.97 -7.61
N GLY A 53 0.45 11.97 -8.42
CA GLY A 53 1.57 12.02 -9.36
C GLY A 53 2.92 11.73 -8.69
N PRO A 54 4.01 11.56 -9.47
CA PRO A 54 5.34 11.43 -8.91
C PRO A 54 5.68 12.68 -8.07
N PRO A 55 6.46 12.55 -6.98
CA PRO A 55 6.94 13.72 -6.26
C PRO A 55 7.72 14.60 -7.23
N HIS A 56 7.23 15.83 -7.45
CA HIS A 56 8.02 16.85 -8.12
C HIS A 56 9.23 17.15 -7.24
N GLU A 57 10.43 17.25 -7.83
CA GLU A 57 11.66 17.62 -7.12
C GLU A 57 11.61 19.06 -6.54
N ASN A 58 10.55 19.81 -6.88
CA ASN A 58 10.32 21.18 -6.41
C ASN A 58 9.35 21.21 -5.22
N PRO A 59 9.81 21.59 -4.01
CA PRO A 59 8.95 21.75 -2.83
C PRO A 59 7.96 22.93 -2.93
N GLU A 60 8.08 23.79 -3.96
CA GLU A 60 7.24 24.98 -4.14
C GLU A 60 5.90 24.72 -4.84
N ASP A 61 5.72 23.55 -5.47
CA ASP A 61 4.51 23.25 -6.26
C ASP A 61 3.27 22.92 -5.42
N GLY A 62 3.38 22.95 -4.09
CA GLY A 62 2.23 23.04 -3.18
C GLY A 62 1.19 21.92 -3.26
N ARG A 63 1.41 20.87 -4.07
CA ARG A 63 0.58 19.66 -4.08
C ARG A 63 0.89 18.89 -2.82
N THR A 64 0.18 19.22 -1.75
CA THR A 64 0.07 18.35 -0.58
C THR A 64 -0.43 17.02 -1.13
N ALA A 65 0.42 15.99 -1.12
CA ALA A 65 -0.03 14.63 -1.39
C ALA A 65 -1.23 14.42 -0.47
N GLY A 66 -2.42 14.24 -1.04
CA GLY A 66 -3.65 14.13 -0.26
C GLY A 66 -3.41 13.08 0.82
N THR A 67 -3.85 13.34 2.05
CA THR A 67 -3.67 12.36 3.13
C THR A 67 -4.47 11.11 2.76
N VAL A 68 -3.79 10.10 2.24
CA VAL A 68 -4.40 8.82 1.88
C VAL A 68 -4.44 7.97 3.13
N SER A 69 -5.65 7.53 3.50
CA SER A 69 -5.83 6.50 4.52
C SER A 69 -5.76 5.12 3.89
N PHE A 70 -5.16 4.16 4.59
CA PHE A 70 -4.97 2.79 4.11
C PHE A 70 -5.64 1.79 5.04
N ALA A 71 -6.25 0.77 4.44
CA ALA A 71 -6.71 -0.42 5.13
C ALA A 71 -5.92 -1.62 4.60
N HIS A 72 -5.03 -2.16 5.43
CA HIS A 72 -4.20 -3.31 5.07
C HIS A 72 -4.86 -4.61 5.54
N PHE A 73 -4.97 -5.55 4.61
CA PHE A 73 -5.52 -6.89 4.85
C PHE A 73 -4.41 -7.90 4.62
N ILE A 74 -4.27 -8.85 5.53
CA ILE A 74 -3.35 -9.97 5.43
C ILE A 74 -4.21 -11.23 5.48
N ASP A 75 -3.90 -12.23 4.64
CA ASP A 75 -4.49 -13.56 4.82
C ASP A 75 -4.00 -14.14 6.16
N GLU A 76 -4.91 -14.47 7.08
CA GLU A 76 -4.55 -15.05 8.38
C GLU A 76 -3.68 -16.31 8.23
N ALA A 77 -3.86 -17.08 7.15
CA ALA A 77 -3.03 -18.23 6.85
C ALA A 77 -1.57 -17.88 6.50
N ALA A 78 -1.30 -16.63 6.08
CA ALA A 78 0.04 -16.11 5.79
C ALA A 78 0.82 -15.69 7.05
N CYS A 79 0.16 -15.59 8.21
CA CYS A 79 0.78 -15.15 9.47
C CYS A 79 0.43 -16.11 10.64
N PRO A 80 1.07 -17.29 10.72
CA PRO A 80 1.01 -18.09 11.94
C PRO A 80 1.75 -17.34 13.06
N GLY A 81 1.02 -16.55 13.85
CA GLY A 81 1.56 -15.85 15.03
C GLY A 81 1.26 -14.36 15.17
N MET A 82 0.31 -13.77 14.43
CA MET A 82 -0.15 -12.38 14.64
C MET A 82 -1.32 -12.24 15.62
N ASP A 83 -1.54 -13.25 16.49
CA ASP A 83 -2.35 -13.10 17.70
C ASP A 83 -1.42 -13.14 18.92
N SER A 84 -1.12 -11.95 19.48
CA SER A 84 -0.78 -11.70 20.89
C SER A 84 -0.83 -10.21 21.19
#